data_AF-A0A3E3DZ77-F1
#
_entry.id   AF-A0A3E3DZ77-F1
#
_cell.length_a   1.000
_cell.length_b   1.000
_cell.length_c   1.000
_cell.angle_alpha   90.00
_cell.angle_beta   90.00
_cell.angle_gamma   90.00
#
_symmetry.space_group_name_H-M   'P 1'
#
loop_
_entity.id
_entity.type
_entity.pdbx_description
1 polymer ?
#
loop_
_entity_poly.entity_id
_entity_poly.type
_entity_poly.pdbx_seq_one_letter_code
_entity_poly.pdbx_strand_id
1 'polypeptide(L)'
;MRNKNILKRTLSSFLIVVVLLLNITSNIYAAAPKVSKDSSLGLYLYEDSTKSELYSHNGNKKMYPASTTKIMTAALTLEYIKDLNKKVTTGSELNRLPAGSSTASLYKNETLSYKDLLYGLMLPSGNDAAIVLACNVGKVISKDKNISKDKAYSVFVKEMNKKAKEIGMTKTHFNNPHGFHDKNHYSTPHDMALLAAYADDFSYYNRVVDSTYYETTTNKTTHRWSGHNALILRGSKYFYKPAKGDKTGYTGEAGRCVVGSSENDEGIRYYAVVLHSPTTAQQFGLARDLLKYGNEETSKLTIEEEGDTLYKYTVRNLALGEQGAFKVKVNKDIEVYADKKYTEDNFTISFEPSSKYLKKTNTEDYELVNSISEDDKIGKINVYLNGKFFKSVDAFSKNDVDMRSTRDIIITNALIMISLLCLIIMALVLSSRYRTKKRIQHRKNLKRARLKNEIKTYGSRVPKRRPSTNDRGQKIKVVKKKNNKSKPINKNTKYMRTRKRTRKK
;
A
#
# COMPACT_ATOMS: atom_id res chain seq x y z
N MET A 1 43.57 7.47 -69.37
CA MET A 1 43.18 8.39 -68.28
C MET A 1 41.79 8.11 -67.69
N ARG A 2 40.72 8.00 -68.51
CA ARG A 2 39.31 7.85 -68.06
C ARG A 2 39.06 6.86 -66.90
N ASN A 3 39.60 5.63 -66.97
CA ASN A 3 39.38 4.61 -65.92
C ASN A 3 40.00 4.96 -64.55
N LYS A 4 41.14 5.67 -64.49
CA LYS A 4 41.73 6.11 -63.21
C LYS A 4 40.84 7.14 -62.50
N ASN A 5 40.11 7.95 -63.26
CA ASN A 5 39.17 8.93 -62.69
C ASN A 5 37.87 8.28 -62.20
N ILE A 6 37.41 7.22 -62.87
CA ILE A 6 36.26 6.43 -62.40
C ILE A 6 36.63 5.73 -61.08
N LEU A 7 37.77 5.03 -61.04
CA LEU A 7 38.22 4.31 -59.83
C LEU A 7 38.45 5.25 -58.63
N LYS A 8 39.01 6.44 -58.85
CA LYS A 8 39.13 7.46 -57.79
C LYS A 8 37.76 7.93 -57.28
N ARG A 9 36.79 8.17 -58.17
CA ARG A 9 35.43 8.58 -57.77
C ARG A 9 34.71 7.48 -57.01
N THR A 10 34.81 6.22 -57.43
CA THR A 10 34.21 5.10 -56.70
C THR A 10 34.86 4.88 -55.33
N LEU A 11 36.18 5.02 -55.19
CA LEU A 11 36.83 4.98 -53.87
C LEU A 11 36.41 6.15 -52.98
N SER A 12 36.34 7.38 -53.50
CA SER A 12 35.86 8.53 -52.71
C SER A 12 34.41 8.36 -52.28
N SER A 13 33.51 7.89 -53.15
CA SER A 13 32.12 7.60 -52.78
C SER A 13 32.02 6.49 -51.73
N PHE A 14 32.80 5.41 -51.87
CA PHE A 14 32.85 4.34 -50.86
C PHE A 14 33.37 4.85 -49.51
N LEU A 15 34.43 5.66 -49.51
CA LEU A 15 34.99 6.26 -48.28
C LEU A 15 33.98 7.21 -47.60
N ILE A 16 33.23 8.00 -48.37
CA ILE A 16 32.16 8.88 -47.83
C ILE A 16 31.05 8.04 -47.20
N VAL A 17 30.61 6.94 -47.84
CA VAL A 17 29.60 6.03 -47.27
C VAL A 17 30.12 5.34 -46.02
N VAL A 18 31.38 4.90 -45.99
CA VAL A 18 32.01 4.33 -44.79
C VAL A 18 32.11 5.38 -43.66
N VAL A 19 32.47 6.63 -43.96
CA VAL A 19 32.48 7.70 -42.95
C VAL A 19 31.07 8.01 -42.43
N LEU A 20 30.04 8.00 -43.29
CA LEU A 20 28.65 8.17 -42.85
C LEU A 20 28.15 7.00 -42.00
N LEU A 21 28.56 5.75 -42.32
CA LEU A 21 28.24 4.56 -41.52
C LEU A 21 29.07 4.47 -40.22
N LEU A 22 30.26 5.05 -40.16
CA LEU A 22 31.04 5.21 -38.92
C LEU A 22 30.53 6.36 -38.04
N ASN A 23 29.63 7.20 -38.57
CA ASN A 23 28.81 8.14 -37.79
C ASN A 23 27.47 7.54 -37.34
N ILE A 24 27.33 6.20 -37.32
CA ILE A 24 26.29 5.56 -36.49
C ILE A 24 26.55 6.04 -35.06
N THR A 25 25.58 6.80 -34.56
CA THR A 25 25.69 7.59 -33.34
C THR A 25 26.07 6.69 -32.17
N SER A 26 27.28 6.92 -31.62
CA SER A 26 27.47 6.64 -30.20
C SER A 26 26.41 7.46 -29.46
N ASN A 27 25.47 6.78 -28.81
CA ASN A 27 24.53 7.43 -27.92
C ASN A 27 25.35 7.99 -26.77
N ILE A 28 25.75 9.26 -26.87
CA ILE A 28 26.38 10.00 -25.78
C ILE A 28 25.27 10.34 -24.81
N TYR A 29 24.93 9.35 -23.97
CA TYR A 29 24.03 9.54 -22.82
C TYR A 29 24.57 10.73 -22.01
N ALA A 30 23.76 11.78 -21.87
CA ALA A 30 24.12 12.96 -21.12
C ALA A 30 24.17 12.61 -19.63
N ALA A 31 25.36 12.25 -19.13
CA ALA A 31 25.54 11.93 -17.73
C ALA A 31 25.00 13.06 -16.83
N ALA A 32 24.31 12.67 -15.74
CA ALA A 32 23.80 13.60 -14.74
C ALA A 32 24.88 14.61 -14.29
N PRO A 33 24.48 15.87 -13.96
CA PRO A 33 25.43 16.95 -13.73
C PRO A 33 26.50 16.59 -12.69
N LYS A 34 27.76 16.74 -13.07
CA LYS A 34 28.90 16.47 -12.19
C LYS A 34 29.21 17.70 -11.34
N VAL A 35 29.01 17.59 -10.03
CA VAL A 35 29.50 18.55 -9.04
C VAL A 35 30.73 17.98 -8.32
N SER A 36 31.59 18.85 -7.79
CA SER A 36 32.69 18.40 -6.92
C SER A 36 32.14 17.67 -5.70
N LYS A 37 32.80 16.57 -5.30
CA LYS A 37 32.42 15.75 -4.13
C LYS A 37 32.34 16.59 -2.85
N ASP A 38 33.19 17.61 -2.73
CA ASP A 38 33.27 18.50 -1.57
C ASP A 38 32.32 19.71 -1.66
N SER A 39 31.50 19.78 -2.71
CA SER A 39 30.54 20.88 -2.88
C SER A 39 29.49 20.89 -1.77
N SER A 40 29.26 22.06 -1.18
CA SER A 40 28.24 22.30 -0.15
C SER A 40 26.80 22.27 -0.66
N LEU A 41 26.60 22.33 -1.99
CA LEU A 41 25.30 22.26 -2.66
C LEU A 41 24.49 21.04 -2.23
N GLY A 42 23.16 21.20 -2.18
CA GLY A 42 22.23 20.07 -2.11
C GLY A 42 21.56 19.88 -3.46
N LEU A 43 21.70 18.70 -4.06
CA LEU A 43 21.06 18.35 -5.33
C LEU A 43 20.25 17.07 -5.16
N TYR A 44 19.05 17.03 -5.73
CA TYR A 44 18.22 15.83 -5.80
C TYR A 44 17.40 15.83 -7.08
N LEU A 45 17.20 14.65 -7.67
CA LEU A 45 16.23 14.44 -8.75
C LEU A 45 15.35 13.25 -8.40
N TYR A 46 14.04 13.49 -8.45
CA TYR A 46 13.00 12.53 -8.12
C TYR A 46 12.11 12.27 -9.32
N GLU A 47 11.70 11.02 -9.52
CA GLU A 47 10.66 10.61 -10.46
C GLU A 47 9.44 10.12 -9.69
N ASP A 48 8.25 10.56 -10.09
CA ASP A 48 7.05 10.42 -9.27
C ASP A 48 6.35 9.06 -9.33
N SER A 49 6.17 8.49 -10.53
CA SER A 49 5.32 7.32 -10.74
C SER A 49 5.85 6.08 -10.03
N THR A 50 7.17 5.87 -10.08
CA THR A 50 7.87 4.77 -9.42
C THR A 50 8.52 5.17 -8.10
N LYS A 51 8.47 6.45 -7.75
CA LYS A 51 9.05 7.05 -6.53
C LYS A 51 10.59 6.88 -6.47
N SER A 52 11.29 7.10 -7.59
CA SER A 52 12.71 6.76 -7.79
C SER A 52 13.70 7.91 -7.49
N GLU A 53 14.81 7.60 -6.80
CA GLU A 53 15.97 8.51 -6.64
C GLU A 53 16.87 8.42 -7.89
N LEU A 54 16.71 9.38 -8.82
CA LEU A 54 17.50 9.40 -10.06
C LEU A 54 18.87 10.06 -9.90
N TYR A 55 18.99 11.01 -8.96
CA TYR A 55 20.23 11.68 -8.61
C TYR A 55 20.19 12.21 -7.18
N SER A 56 21.32 12.15 -6.47
CA SER A 56 21.43 12.60 -5.08
C SER A 56 22.86 13.02 -4.75
N HIS A 57 23.07 14.31 -4.47
CA HIS A 57 24.31 14.85 -3.91
C HIS A 57 23.96 15.70 -2.69
N ASN A 58 24.45 15.32 -1.51
CA ASN A 58 23.96 15.85 -0.22
C ASN A 58 22.42 15.76 -0.07
N GLY A 59 21.74 14.87 -0.78
CA GLY A 59 20.27 14.83 -0.86
C GLY A 59 19.55 14.70 0.49
N ASN A 60 20.24 14.13 1.48
CA ASN A 60 19.76 13.91 2.85
C ASN A 60 20.34 14.89 3.89
N LYS A 61 21.13 15.90 3.48
CA LYS A 61 21.79 16.87 4.36
C LYS A 61 20.81 17.99 4.71
N LYS A 62 20.76 18.37 6.00
CA LYS A 62 19.92 19.48 6.47
C LYS A 62 20.43 20.81 5.91
N MET A 63 19.52 21.58 5.31
CA MET A 63 19.78 22.88 4.69
C MET A 63 18.59 23.83 4.94
N TYR A 64 18.81 25.13 4.82
CA TYR A 64 17.74 26.12 4.93
C TYR A 64 16.94 26.16 3.61
N PRO A 65 15.62 25.92 3.61
CA PRO A 65 14.80 25.90 2.39
C PRO A 65 14.61 27.29 1.77
N ALA A 66 14.72 28.36 2.58
CA ALA A 66 14.24 29.70 2.22
C ALA A 66 12.79 29.64 1.70
N SER A 67 12.40 30.50 0.75
CA SER A 67 11.03 30.57 0.24
C SER A 67 10.48 29.30 -0.44
N THR A 68 11.26 28.23 -0.62
CA THR A 68 10.70 26.93 -1.07
C THR A 68 9.75 26.33 -0.02
N THR A 69 9.86 26.74 1.25
CA THR A 69 8.85 26.51 2.30
C THR A 69 7.42 26.86 1.87
N LYS A 70 7.23 27.83 0.96
CA LYS A 70 5.90 28.25 0.51
C LYS A 70 5.13 27.17 -0.25
N ILE A 71 5.80 26.14 -0.77
CA ILE A 71 5.16 24.94 -1.35
C ILE A 71 4.22 24.29 -0.31
N MET A 72 4.72 24.05 0.92
CA MET A 72 3.91 23.50 2.02
C MET A 72 2.75 24.42 2.39
N THR A 73 2.96 25.74 2.35
CA THR A 73 1.91 26.71 2.67
C THR A 73 0.80 26.72 1.62
N ALA A 74 1.15 26.59 0.34
CA ALA A 74 0.19 26.46 -0.75
C ALA A 74 -0.57 25.12 -0.68
N ALA A 75 0.13 24.00 -0.51
CA ALA A 75 -0.46 22.67 -0.41
C ALA A 75 -1.47 22.57 0.75
N LEU A 76 -1.11 23.01 1.95
CA LEU A 76 -2.05 23.05 3.09
C LEU A 76 -3.24 24.00 2.86
N THR A 77 -3.03 25.12 2.15
CA THR A 77 -4.14 26.01 1.78
C THR A 77 -5.14 25.28 0.89
N LEU A 78 -4.67 24.54 -0.12
CA LEU A 78 -5.51 23.78 -1.06
C LEU A 78 -6.15 22.53 -0.41
N GLU A 79 -5.48 21.91 0.55
CA GLU A 79 -6.02 20.80 1.35
C GLU A 79 -7.21 21.25 2.20
N TYR A 80 -7.10 22.38 2.92
CA TYR A 80 -8.12 22.83 3.87
C TYR A 80 -9.17 23.80 3.32
N ILE A 81 -8.88 24.56 2.25
CA ILE A 81 -9.79 25.56 1.69
C ILE A 81 -10.41 25.06 0.37
N LYS A 82 -11.71 24.75 0.41
CA LYS A 82 -12.44 24.23 -0.75
C LYS A 82 -13.03 25.32 -1.66
N ASP A 83 -13.39 26.48 -1.11
CA ASP A 83 -13.79 27.66 -1.88
C ASP A 83 -12.62 28.65 -1.94
N LEU A 84 -11.91 28.66 -3.07
CA LEU A 84 -10.78 29.57 -3.31
C LEU A 84 -11.22 31.00 -3.66
N ASN A 85 -12.49 31.22 -4.02
CA ASN A 85 -13.03 32.55 -4.30
C ASN A 85 -13.43 33.28 -3.01
N LYS A 86 -13.68 32.53 -1.91
CA LYS A 86 -13.95 33.07 -0.59
C LYS A 86 -12.95 34.17 -0.23
N LYS A 87 -13.51 35.33 0.15
CA LYS A 87 -12.73 36.51 0.50
C LYS A 87 -12.23 36.45 1.96
N VAL A 88 -11.05 37.02 2.15
CA VAL A 88 -10.31 37.16 3.41
C VAL A 88 -9.87 38.61 3.52
N THR A 89 -10.11 39.24 4.67
CA THR A 89 -9.62 40.59 4.95
C THR A 89 -8.38 40.54 5.83
N THR A 90 -7.29 41.12 5.34
CA THR A 90 -6.01 41.26 6.06
C THR A 90 -6.14 42.19 7.27
N GLY A 91 -5.29 42.00 8.27
CA GLY A 91 -5.25 42.89 9.43
C GLY A 91 -3.91 42.89 10.17
N SER A 92 -3.98 42.88 11.51
CA SER A 92 -2.82 42.93 12.41
C SER A 92 -1.81 41.78 12.27
N GLU A 93 -2.15 40.68 11.59
CA GLU A 93 -1.21 39.62 11.26
C GLU A 93 -0.05 40.11 10.37
N LEU A 94 -0.25 41.15 9.56
CA LEU A 94 0.82 41.75 8.76
C LEU A 94 1.94 42.34 9.63
N ASN A 95 1.69 42.66 10.90
CA ASN A 95 2.71 43.08 11.86
C ASN A 95 3.74 41.98 12.18
N ARG A 96 3.49 40.72 11.78
CA ARG A 96 4.42 39.59 11.92
C ARG A 96 5.48 39.53 10.80
N LEU A 97 5.37 40.39 9.78
CA LEU A 97 6.27 40.39 8.62
C LEU A 97 7.69 40.82 9.03
N PRO A 98 8.73 39.97 8.88
CA PRO A 98 10.10 40.36 9.17
C PRO A 98 10.61 41.42 8.19
N ALA A 99 11.42 42.37 8.67
CA ALA A 99 12.09 43.35 7.81
C ALA A 99 12.97 42.66 6.75
N GLY A 100 13.03 43.24 5.54
CA GLY A 100 13.75 42.64 4.40
C GLY A 100 13.05 41.44 3.75
N SER A 101 11.81 41.12 4.13
CA SER A 101 10.99 40.10 3.47
C SER A 101 10.63 40.46 2.03
N SER A 102 10.54 39.46 1.15
CA SER A 102 9.75 39.56 -0.09
C SER A 102 8.26 39.67 0.23
N THR A 103 7.54 40.52 -0.49
CA THR A 103 6.13 40.85 -0.24
C THR A 103 5.29 40.72 -1.50
N ALA A 104 4.02 40.38 -1.35
CA ALA A 104 2.97 40.65 -2.33
C ALA A 104 2.48 42.12 -2.24
N SER A 105 2.97 42.87 -1.25
CA SER A 105 2.66 44.27 -0.96
C SER A 105 1.22 44.47 -0.50
N LEU A 106 0.73 43.53 0.32
CA LEU A 106 -0.62 43.56 0.86
C LEU A 106 -0.80 44.67 1.90
N TYR A 107 -1.92 45.39 1.81
CA TYR A 107 -2.28 46.46 2.72
C TYR A 107 -3.09 45.94 3.90
N LYS A 108 -3.12 46.67 5.01
CA LYS A 108 -4.03 46.40 6.13
C LYS A 108 -5.48 46.72 5.75
N ASN A 109 -6.43 45.90 6.18
CA ASN A 109 -7.85 45.99 5.83
C ASN A 109 -8.10 45.86 4.30
N GLU A 110 -7.29 45.03 3.64
CA GLU A 110 -7.43 44.66 2.24
C GLU A 110 -8.15 43.32 2.11
N THR A 111 -9.07 43.21 1.15
CA THR A 111 -9.92 42.03 0.95
C THR A 111 -9.56 41.32 -0.35
N LEU A 112 -8.94 40.15 -0.22
CA LEU A 112 -8.46 39.28 -1.31
C LEU A 112 -9.16 37.92 -1.25
N SER A 113 -9.21 37.17 -2.35
CA SER A 113 -9.63 35.76 -2.31
C SER A 113 -8.45 34.84 -1.93
N TYR A 114 -8.72 33.61 -1.49
CA TYR A 114 -7.65 32.62 -1.32
C TYR A 114 -6.89 32.34 -2.61
N LYS A 115 -7.57 32.37 -3.77
CA LYS A 115 -6.96 32.37 -5.10
C LYS A 115 -5.93 33.51 -5.21
N ASP A 116 -6.34 34.75 -4.96
CA ASP A 116 -5.44 35.91 -5.05
C ASP A 116 -4.24 35.75 -4.11
N LEU A 117 -4.48 35.29 -2.87
CA LEU A 117 -3.42 35.03 -1.89
C LEU A 117 -2.45 33.91 -2.31
N LEU A 118 -2.89 32.88 -3.06
CA LEU A 118 -2.01 31.86 -3.62
C LEU A 118 -1.10 32.41 -4.72
N TYR A 119 -1.61 33.28 -5.60
CA TYR A 119 -0.75 33.97 -6.59
C TYR A 119 0.23 34.93 -5.91
N GLY A 120 -0.21 35.70 -4.90
CA GLY A 120 0.67 36.56 -4.09
C GLY A 120 1.70 35.79 -3.26
N LEU A 121 1.38 34.56 -2.84
CA LEU A 121 2.33 33.65 -2.20
C LEU A 121 3.40 33.17 -3.19
N MET A 122 3.00 32.67 -4.36
CA MET A 122 3.90 31.94 -5.25
C MET A 122 4.66 32.84 -6.21
N LEU A 123 4.04 33.82 -6.86
CA LEU A 123 4.69 34.63 -7.91
C LEU A 123 5.73 35.62 -7.34
N PRO A 124 5.37 36.63 -6.54
CA PRO A 124 6.34 37.59 -5.99
C PRO A 124 7.06 37.03 -4.74
N SER A 125 6.72 35.81 -4.30
CA SER A 125 7.20 35.21 -3.06
C SER A 125 6.73 35.93 -1.78
N GLY A 126 5.48 36.40 -1.73
CA GLY A 126 4.96 37.20 -0.62
C GLY A 126 4.97 36.49 0.74
N ASN A 127 5.77 37.00 1.68
CA ASN A 127 5.78 36.54 3.07
C ASN A 127 4.52 37.02 3.82
N ASP A 128 4.03 38.21 3.49
CA ASP A 128 2.73 38.75 3.89
C ASP A 128 1.57 37.84 3.50
N ALA A 129 1.52 37.40 2.23
CA ALA A 129 0.52 36.43 1.76
C ALA A 129 0.60 35.11 2.53
N ALA A 130 1.80 34.58 2.79
CA ALA A 130 2.00 33.37 3.59
C ALA A 130 1.51 33.51 5.04
N ILE A 131 1.72 34.67 5.68
CA ILE A 131 1.24 34.96 7.04
C ILE A 131 -0.29 35.04 7.06
N VAL A 132 -0.90 35.74 6.10
CA VAL A 132 -2.37 35.84 5.97
C VAL A 132 -2.98 34.46 5.74
N LEU A 133 -2.42 33.64 4.85
CA LEU A 133 -2.84 32.26 4.64
C LEU A 133 -2.72 31.43 5.92
N ALA A 134 -1.55 31.44 6.59
CA ALA A 134 -1.35 30.69 7.83
C ALA A 134 -2.35 31.07 8.94
N CYS A 135 -2.59 32.37 9.15
CA CYS A 135 -3.56 32.84 10.14
C CYS A 135 -5.03 32.46 9.81
N ASN A 136 -5.39 32.30 8.53
CA ASN A 136 -6.77 31.99 8.13
C ASN A 136 -7.01 30.49 7.96
N VAL A 137 -6.08 29.75 7.35
CA VAL A 137 -6.12 28.28 7.28
C VAL A 137 -5.97 27.67 8.68
N GLY A 138 -5.12 28.24 9.54
CA GLY A 138 -4.99 27.83 10.95
C GLY A 138 -6.30 27.93 11.76
N LYS A 139 -7.17 28.90 11.44
CA LYS A 139 -8.53 28.98 12.03
C LYS A 139 -9.41 27.81 11.57
N VAL A 140 -9.36 27.49 10.28
CA VAL A 140 -10.11 26.36 9.71
C VAL A 140 -9.65 25.03 10.31
N ILE A 141 -8.34 24.82 10.45
CA ILE A 141 -7.75 23.63 11.08
C ILE A 141 -8.20 23.52 12.56
N SER A 142 -8.16 24.61 13.33
CA SER A 142 -8.52 24.58 14.75
C SER A 142 -10.00 24.31 15.04
N LYS A 143 -10.89 24.57 14.07
CA LYS A 143 -12.36 24.57 14.22
C LYS A 143 -12.93 25.53 15.29
N ASP A 144 -12.09 26.24 16.03
CA ASP A 144 -12.44 27.32 16.95
C ASP A 144 -12.65 28.64 16.18
N LYS A 145 -13.89 29.16 16.21
CA LYS A 145 -14.27 30.42 15.55
C LYS A 145 -13.66 31.66 16.22
N ASN A 146 -13.29 31.55 17.50
CA ASN A 146 -12.82 32.65 18.35
C ASN A 146 -11.30 32.66 18.56
N ILE A 147 -10.57 31.72 17.93
CA ILE A 147 -9.12 31.62 18.05
C ILE A 147 -8.41 32.90 17.61
N SER A 148 -7.45 33.38 18.42
CA SER A 148 -6.63 34.54 18.07
C SER A 148 -5.75 34.24 16.85
N LYS A 149 -5.37 35.28 16.10
CA LYS A 149 -4.53 35.15 14.90
C LYS A 149 -3.18 34.50 15.20
N ASP A 150 -2.60 34.74 16.39
CA ASP A 150 -1.35 34.13 16.83
C ASP A 150 -1.48 32.64 17.16
N LYS A 151 -2.58 32.25 17.82
CA LYS A 151 -2.89 30.83 18.06
C LYS A 151 -3.16 30.11 16.74
N ALA A 152 -3.91 30.71 15.81
CA ALA A 152 -4.16 30.16 14.47
C ALA A 152 -2.86 30.00 13.66
N TYR A 153 -1.99 31.00 13.64
CA TYR A 153 -0.66 30.89 13.02
C TYR A 153 0.14 29.71 13.59
N SER A 154 0.11 29.55 14.92
CA SER A 154 0.80 28.46 15.61
C SER A 154 0.19 27.08 15.31
N VAL A 155 -1.13 27.00 15.12
CA VAL A 155 -1.83 25.79 14.63
C VAL A 155 -1.37 25.45 13.21
N PHE A 156 -1.28 26.44 12.32
CA PHE A 156 -0.82 26.22 10.95
C PHE A 156 0.62 25.71 10.89
N VAL A 157 1.56 26.32 11.64
CA VAL A 157 2.96 25.85 11.68
C VAL A 157 3.07 24.44 12.29
N LYS A 158 2.23 24.09 13.27
CA LYS A 158 2.12 22.69 13.74
C LYS A 158 1.63 21.75 12.65
N GLU A 159 0.64 22.15 11.86
CA GLU A 159 0.12 21.35 10.75
C GLU A 159 1.15 21.17 9.64
N MET A 160 1.97 22.19 9.31
CA MET A 160 3.10 22.05 8.38
C MET A 160 4.06 20.93 8.81
N ASN A 161 4.38 20.84 10.10
CA ASN A 161 5.28 19.80 10.64
C ASN A 161 4.60 18.43 10.77
N LYS A 162 3.28 18.40 11.01
CA LYS A 162 2.49 17.17 10.97
C LYS A 162 2.44 16.62 9.54
N LYS A 163 2.09 17.45 8.56
CA LYS A 163 2.06 17.09 7.14
C LYS A 163 3.43 16.64 6.64
N ALA A 164 4.51 17.34 6.99
CA ALA A 164 5.87 16.93 6.68
C ALA A 164 6.15 15.47 7.10
N LYS A 165 5.73 15.07 8.31
CA LYS A 165 5.85 13.68 8.78
C LYS A 165 4.94 12.71 8.01
N GLU A 166 3.70 13.11 7.75
CA GLU A 166 2.73 12.30 6.99
C GLU A 166 3.24 11.95 5.57
N ILE A 167 3.90 12.90 4.89
CA ILE A 167 4.42 12.72 3.53
C ILE A 167 5.90 12.28 3.48
N GLY A 168 6.48 11.85 4.61
CA GLY A 168 7.81 11.24 4.67
C GLY A 168 9.01 12.20 4.75
N MET A 169 8.80 13.51 4.93
CA MET A 169 9.86 14.52 5.13
C MET A 169 10.49 14.44 6.54
N THR A 170 11.10 13.30 6.86
CA THR A 170 11.58 12.96 8.21
C THR A 170 12.73 13.84 8.73
N LYS A 171 13.36 14.65 7.86
CA LYS A 171 14.51 15.50 8.20
C LYS A 171 14.17 17.00 8.09
N THR A 172 12.89 17.33 8.06
CA THR A 172 12.38 18.70 7.94
C THR A 172 11.78 19.24 9.25
N HIS A 173 11.96 20.52 9.50
CA HIS A 173 11.24 21.28 10.53
C HIS A 173 10.88 22.69 10.02
N PHE A 174 9.59 23.01 10.00
CA PHE A 174 9.09 24.31 9.60
C PHE A 174 8.84 25.20 10.82
N ASN A 175 9.55 26.33 10.95
CA ASN A 175 9.31 27.29 12.04
C ASN A 175 8.39 28.47 11.64
N ASN A 176 8.22 28.68 10.33
CA ASN A 176 7.38 29.73 9.76
C ASN A 176 6.83 29.30 8.37
N PRO A 177 5.75 29.92 7.86
CA PRO A 177 5.12 29.52 6.59
C PRO A 177 5.76 30.14 5.34
N HIS A 178 6.71 31.07 5.51
CA HIS A 178 7.22 31.91 4.42
C HIS A 178 8.64 31.57 3.97
N GLY A 179 9.45 30.88 4.77
CA GLY A 179 10.84 30.63 4.43
C GLY A 179 11.82 31.72 4.87
N PHE A 180 11.48 32.54 5.88
CA PHE A 180 12.47 33.49 6.43
C PHE A 180 13.45 32.74 7.33
N HIS A 181 14.69 33.22 7.42
CA HIS A 181 15.75 32.50 8.10
C HIS A 181 15.46 32.30 9.60
N ASP A 182 15.69 31.07 10.05
CA ASP A 182 15.70 30.66 11.45
C ASP A 182 16.56 29.38 11.53
N LYS A 183 17.40 29.25 12.57
CA LYS A 183 18.30 28.10 12.72
C LYS A 183 17.55 26.76 12.85
N ASN A 184 16.33 26.78 13.39
CA ASN A 184 15.45 25.62 13.50
C ASN A 184 14.59 25.41 12.25
N HIS A 185 14.68 26.25 11.21
CA HIS A 185 13.88 26.13 9.99
C HIS A 185 14.67 25.46 8.86
N TYR A 186 14.62 24.14 8.79
CA TYR A 186 15.45 23.35 7.87
C TYR A 186 14.65 22.27 7.14
N SER A 187 15.17 21.83 6.00
CA SER A 187 14.69 20.68 5.22
C SER A 187 15.89 19.97 4.57
N THR A 188 15.65 19.06 3.63
CA THR A 188 16.69 18.42 2.81
C THR A 188 16.29 18.46 1.33
N PRO A 189 17.22 18.34 0.37
CA PRO A 189 16.86 18.25 -1.04
C PRO A 189 15.86 17.11 -1.36
N HIS A 190 16.02 15.95 -0.72
CA HIS A 190 15.07 14.83 -0.77
C HIS A 190 13.68 15.22 -0.28
N ASP A 191 13.59 15.76 0.93
CA ASP A 191 12.31 16.12 1.56
C ASP A 191 11.56 17.18 0.73
N MET A 192 12.29 18.16 0.17
CA MET A 192 11.73 19.17 -0.71
C MET A 192 11.20 18.61 -2.04
N ALA A 193 11.75 17.50 -2.54
CA ALA A 193 11.23 16.83 -3.73
C ALA A 193 9.94 16.05 -3.42
N LEU A 194 9.86 15.37 -2.26
CA LEU A 194 8.61 14.76 -1.78
C LEU A 194 7.50 15.79 -1.57
N LEU A 195 7.86 16.97 -1.07
CA LEU A 195 6.93 18.09 -0.89
C LEU A 195 6.42 18.65 -2.24
N ALA A 196 7.28 18.72 -3.24
CA ALA A 196 6.88 19.12 -4.59
C ALA A 196 5.88 18.12 -5.19
N ALA A 197 6.19 16.82 -5.10
CA ALA A 197 5.29 15.75 -5.53
C ALA A 197 3.92 15.79 -4.84
N TYR A 198 3.89 16.02 -3.52
CA TYR A 198 2.65 16.17 -2.77
C TYR A 198 1.84 17.43 -3.17
N ALA A 199 2.50 18.53 -3.50
CA ALA A 199 1.81 19.75 -3.91
C ALA A 199 1.24 19.64 -5.34
N ASP A 200 1.90 18.87 -6.21
CA ASP A 200 1.53 18.68 -7.61
C ASP A 200 0.24 17.86 -7.81
N ASP A 201 -0.17 17.06 -6.81
CA ASP A 201 -1.48 16.38 -6.76
C ASP A 201 -2.67 17.37 -6.77
N PHE A 202 -2.45 18.64 -6.39
CA PHE A 202 -3.49 19.66 -6.38
C PHE A 202 -3.49 20.44 -7.70
N SER A 203 -4.33 20.08 -8.67
CA SER A 203 -4.37 20.74 -10.00
C SER A 203 -4.47 22.29 -10.02
N TYR A 204 -4.96 22.93 -8.95
CA TYR A 204 -4.94 24.39 -8.81
C TYR A 204 -3.56 24.96 -8.42
N TYR A 205 -2.75 24.19 -7.70
CA TYR A 205 -1.34 24.47 -7.43
C TYR A 205 -0.57 24.65 -8.73
N ASN A 206 -0.69 23.66 -9.63
CA ASN A 206 0.04 23.56 -10.89
C ASN A 206 -0.28 24.78 -11.76
N ARG A 207 -1.57 25.17 -11.83
CA ARG A 207 -2.02 26.41 -12.47
C ARG A 207 -1.35 27.68 -11.90
N VAL A 208 -1.18 27.76 -10.58
CA VAL A 208 -0.56 28.92 -9.92
C VAL A 208 0.95 28.96 -10.17
N VAL A 209 1.66 27.83 -10.09
CA VAL A 209 3.13 27.79 -10.25
C VAL A 209 3.60 27.85 -11.71
N ASP A 210 2.79 27.37 -12.66
CA ASP A 210 3.05 27.54 -14.11
C ASP A 210 2.73 28.95 -14.63
N SER A 211 2.07 29.78 -13.83
CA SER A 211 1.76 31.16 -14.20
C SER A 211 3.00 32.05 -14.10
N THR A 212 3.26 32.86 -15.13
CA THR A 212 4.36 33.84 -15.13
C THR A 212 3.91 35.24 -14.68
N TYR A 213 2.60 35.51 -14.70
CA TYR A 213 1.97 36.78 -14.34
C TYR A 213 0.57 36.56 -13.75
N TYR A 214 0.16 37.41 -12.80
CA TYR A 214 -1.21 37.50 -12.30
C TYR A 214 -1.58 38.95 -11.95
N GLU A 215 -2.79 39.36 -12.32
CA GLU A 215 -3.35 40.67 -11.98
C GLU A 215 -4.70 40.51 -11.27
N THR A 216 -4.92 41.31 -10.24
CA THR A 216 -6.18 41.31 -9.46
C THR A 216 -6.42 42.67 -8.82
N THR A 217 -7.68 43.10 -8.74
CA THR A 217 -8.07 44.38 -8.14
C THR A 217 -8.83 44.14 -6.83
N THR A 218 -8.43 44.87 -5.79
CA THR A 218 -8.96 44.78 -4.43
C THR A 218 -9.67 46.08 -4.06
N ASN A 219 -10.17 46.17 -2.82
CA ASN A 219 -10.65 47.42 -2.22
C ASN A 219 -9.53 48.42 -1.85
N LYS A 220 -8.27 48.16 -2.24
CA LYS A 220 -7.09 48.99 -1.93
C LYS A 220 -6.27 49.35 -3.15
N THR A 221 -6.01 48.41 -4.05
CA THR A 221 -5.16 48.63 -5.24
C THR A 221 -5.45 47.60 -6.33
N THR A 222 -4.78 47.74 -7.48
CA THR A 222 -4.59 46.65 -8.43
C THR A 222 -3.19 46.06 -8.24
N HIS A 223 -3.12 44.79 -7.85
CA HIS A 223 -1.89 44.03 -7.74
C HIS A 223 -1.50 43.47 -9.09
N ARG A 224 -0.20 43.54 -9.40
CA ARG A 224 0.42 42.96 -10.59
C ARG A 224 1.66 42.20 -10.14
N TRP A 225 1.59 40.87 -10.16
CA TRP A 225 2.66 40.01 -9.68
C TRP A 225 3.23 39.18 -10.83
N SER A 226 4.56 39.12 -10.88
CA SER A 226 5.30 38.33 -11.87
C SER A 226 6.10 37.23 -11.16
N GLY A 227 6.21 36.07 -11.82
CA GLY A 227 7.01 34.94 -11.31
C GLY A 227 8.50 35.11 -11.61
N HIS A 228 9.35 34.71 -10.67
CA HIS A 228 10.82 34.77 -10.80
C HIS A 228 11.47 33.43 -11.22
N ASN A 229 10.68 32.43 -11.62
CA ASN A 229 11.20 31.12 -11.95
C ASN A 229 11.73 31.07 -13.38
N ALA A 230 13.06 31.10 -13.51
CA ALA A 230 13.74 31.22 -14.79
C ALA A 230 13.72 29.95 -15.66
N LEU A 231 13.14 28.83 -15.17
CA LEU A 231 12.94 27.60 -15.96
C LEU A 231 11.75 27.70 -16.92
N ILE A 232 10.69 28.44 -16.53
CA ILE A 232 9.44 28.56 -17.30
C ILE A 232 9.31 29.88 -18.09
N LEU A 233 10.16 30.87 -17.80
CA LEU A 233 10.17 32.16 -18.51
C LEU A 233 10.82 32.01 -19.89
N ARG A 234 10.05 32.06 -20.99
CA ARG A 234 10.53 31.87 -22.37
C ARG A 234 11.73 32.73 -22.81
N GLY A 235 11.89 33.94 -22.25
CA GLY A 235 13.04 34.82 -22.51
C GLY A 235 14.29 34.51 -21.68
N SER A 236 14.25 33.51 -20.80
CA SER A 236 15.36 33.09 -19.95
C SER A 236 16.32 32.17 -20.69
N LYS A 237 17.63 32.36 -20.51
CA LYS A 237 18.65 31.39 -20.96
C LYS A 237 18.62 30.04 -20.22
N TYR A 238 17.83 29.94 -19.15
CA TYR A 238 17.58 28.70 -18.42
C TYR A 238 16.22 28.08 -18.77
N PHE A 239 15.48 28.67 -19.72
CA PHE A 239 14.19 28.15 -20.14
C PHE A 239 14.31 26.69 -20.61
N TYR A 240 13.39 25.85 -20.14
CA TYR A 240 13.30 24.45 -20.51
C TYR A 240 11.84 24.13 -20.83
N LYS A 241 11.54 23.78 -22.08
CA LYS A 241 10.16 23.62 -22.56
C LYS A 241 9.31 22.63 -21.73
N PRO A 242 9.83 21.49 -21.25
CA PRO A 242 9.10 20.57 -20.37
C PRO A 242 8.97 21.06 -18.91
N ALA A 243 9.68 22.12 -18.50
CA ALA A 243 9.62 22.61 -17.13
C ALA A 243 8.22 23.12 -16.77
N LYS A 244 7.84 22.79 -15.55
CA LYS A 244 6.65 23.21 -14.82
C LYS A 244 7.14 23.83 -13.52
N GLY A 245 6.47 24.87 -13.04
CA GLY A 245 6.78 25.51 -11.75
C GLY A 245 8.29 25.48 -11.36
N ASP A 246 8.65 25.17 -10.12
CA ASP A 246 7.85 25.38 -8.92
C ASP A 246 8.41 26.62 -8.21
N LYS A 247 9.11 26.44 -7.08
CA LYS A 247 9.42 27.55 -6.17
C LYS A 247 10.90 27.83 -6.02
N THR A 248 11.24 29.11 -6.11
CA THR A 248 12.56 29.67 -5.81
C THR A 248 12.64 30.20 -4.38
N GLY A 249 13.85 30.25 -3.82
CA GLY A 249 14.13 30.87 -2.53
C GLY A 249 15.54 31.45 -2.41
N TYR A 250 15.68 32.43 -1.51
CA TYR A 250 16.96 33.03 -1.15
C TYR A 250 16.90 33.60 0.27
N THR A 251 17.93 33.34 1.07
CA THR A 251 18.39 34.18 2.19
C THR A 251 19.93 34.18 2.17
N GLY A 252 20.58 35.02 2.97
CA GLY A 252 22.05 35.04 3.03
C GLY A 252 22.63 33.68 3.47
N GLU A 253 21.98 33.04 4.45
CA GLU A 253 22.38 31.76 5.05
C GLU A 253 21.94 30.56 4.20
N ALA A 254 20.77 30.65 3.56
CA ALA A 254 20.25 29.59 2.71
C ALA A 254 21.00 29.50 1.37
N GLY A 255 21.62 30.58 0.92
CA GLY A 255 22.03 30.71 -0.48
C GLY A 255 20.80 30.71 -1.39
N ARG A 256 21.00 30.42 -2.68
CA ARG A 256 19.93 30.33 -3.68
C ARG A 256 19.40 28.91 -3.77
N CYS A 257 18.07 28.79 -3.67
CA CYS A 257 17.34 27.53 -3.66
C CYS A 257 16.33 27.52 -4.81
N VAL A 258 16.14 26.39 -5.47
CA VAL A 258 15.06 26.15 -6.43
C VAL A 258 14.56 24.72 -6.30
N VAL A 259 13.24 24.60 -6.32
CA VAL A 259 12.51 23.38 -6.67
C VAL A 259 11.90 23.64 -8.04
N GLY A 260 12.26 22.84 -9.02
CA GLY A 260 11.65 22.86 -10.36
C GLY A 260 11.02 21.52 -10.65
N SER A 261 9.90 21.49 -11.36
CA SER A 261 9.33 20.27 -11.90
C SER A 261 9.41 20.23 -13.43
N SER A 262 9.17 19.07 -14.01
CA SER A 262 8.93 18.91 -15.44
C SER A 262 8.06 17.71 -15.69
N GLU A 263 7.33 17.74 -16.80
CA GLU A 263 6.52 16.63 -17.30
C GLU A 263 6.99 16.30 -18.73
N ASN A 264 7.34 15.03 -18.99
CA ASN A 264 7.70 14.60 -20.35
C ASN A 264 6.45 14.38 -21.22
N ASP A 265 6.63 14.12 -22.51
CA ASP A 265 5.52 13.90 -23.45
C ASP A 265 4.69 12.61 -23.13
N GLU A 266 5.17 11.74 -22.23
CA GLU A 266 4.48 10.55 -21.73
C GLU A 266 3.69 10.82 -20.41
N GLY A 267 3.75 12.03 -19.86
CA GLY A 267 3.10 12.40 -18.60
C GLY A 267 3.88 12.03 -17.34
N ILE A 268 5.16 11.63 -17.47
CA ILE A 268 6.05 11.29 -16.35
C ILE A 268 6.58 12.57 -15.72
N ARG A 269 6.44 12.68 -14.40
CA ARG A 269 6.72 13.91 -13.64
C ARG A 269 8.01 13.76 -12.83
N TYR A 270 8.87 14.77 -12.97
CA TYR A 270 10.19 14.84 -12.35
C TYR A 270 10.31 16.10 -11.49
N TYR A 271 11.04 16.00 -10.38
CA TYR A 271 11.31 17.13 -9.49
C TYR A 271 12.81 17.26 -9.22
N ALA A 272 13.38 18.37 -9.67
CA ALA A 272 14.78 18.73 -9.41
C ALA A 272 14.85 19.76 -8.28
N VAL A 273 15.65 19.45 -7.27
CA VAL A 273 15.91 20.34 -6.14
C VAL A 273 17.37 20.74 -6.14
N VAL A 274 17.63 22.05 -6.07
CA VAL A 274 18.97 22.62 -5.85
C VAL A 274 18.89 23.57 -4.66
N LEU A 275 19.60 23.26 -3.58
CA LEU A 275 19.69 24.10 -2.38
C LEU A 275 21.13 24.61 -2.20
N HIS A 276 21.27 25.75 -1.51
CA HIS A 276 22.56 26.35 -1.13
C HIS A 276 23.48 26.72 -2.30
N SER A 277 22.90 27.16 -3.43
CA SER A 277 23.69 27.67 -4.55
C SER A 277 24.24 29.09 -4.28
N PRO A 278 25.54 29.35 -4.55
CA PRO A 278 26.10 30.71 -4.47
C PRO A 278 25.55 31.64 -5.57
N THR A 279 25.21 31.11 -6.75
CA THR A 279 24.84 31.93 -7.92
C THR A 279 23.52 31.49 -8.57
N THR A 280 22.85 32.44 -9.22
CA THR A 280 21.64 32.19 -10.02
C THR A 280 21.94 31.31 -11.24
N ALA A 281 23.17 31.40 -11.79
CA ALA A 281 23.60 30.57 -12.90
C ALA A 281 23.75 29.10 -12.51
N GLN A 282 24.37 28.82 -11.36
CA GLN A 282 24.50 27.46 -10.86
C GLN A 282 23.14 26.91 -10.36
N GLN A 283 22.31 27.75 -9.73
CA GLN A 283 20.97 27.39 -9.27
C GLN A 283 20.08 26.86 -10.42
N PHE A 284 19.86 27.67 -11.45
CA PHE A 284 18.97 27.29 -12.55
C PHE A 284 19.64 26.38 -13.59
N GLY A 285 20.96 26.50 -13.79
CA GLY A 285 21.71 25.58 -14.64
C GLY A 285 21.60 24.13 -14.15
N LEU A 286 21.95 23.88 -12.88
CA LEU A 286 21.85 22.54 -12.30
C LEU A 286 20.41 22.02 -12.25
N ALA A 287 19.43 22.86 -11.92
CA ALA A 287 18.03 22.45 -11.89
C ALA A 287 17.53 22.04 -13.28
N ARG A 288 17.82 22.85 -14.31
CA ARG A 288 17.54 22.51 -15.72
C ARG A 288 18.23 21.21 -16.13
N ASP A 289 19.51 21.06 -15.83
CA ASP A 289 20.31 19.93 -16.30
C ASP A 289 19.91 18.62 -15.59
N LEU A 290 19.46 18.68 -14.32
CA LEU A 290 18.81 17.57 -13.62
C LEU A 290 17.48 17.18 -14.26
N LEU A 291 16.57 18.14 -14.49
CA LEU A 291 15.29 17.85 -15.16
C LEU A 291 15.54 17.26 -16.55
N LYS A 292 16.47 17.84 -17.32
CA LYS A 292 16.85 17.34 -18.65
C LYS A 292 17.31 15.89 -18.59
N TYR A 293 18.24 15.56 -17.69
CA TYR A 293 18.71 14.19 -17.47
C TYR A 293 17.54 13.24 -17.12
N GLY A 294 16.62 13.65 -16.24
CA GLY A 294 15.42 12.86 -15.93
C GLY A 294 14.59 12.52 -17.18
N ASN A 295 14.19 13.53 -17.94
CA ASN A 295 13.32 13.37 -19.11
C ASN A 295 14.00 12.62 -20.28
N GLU A 296 15.30 12.84 -20.52
CA GLU A 296 15.98 12.37 -21.74
C GLU A 296 16.79 11.08 -21.53
N GLU A 297 17.31 10.84 -20.32
CA GLU A 297 18.35 9.82 -20.06
C GLU A 297 17.88 8.70 -19.11
N THR A 298 16.61 8.73 -18.67
CA THR A 298 16.04 7.68 -17.83
C THR A 298 14.91 6.92 -18.53
N SER A 299 14.68 5.68 -18.08
CA SER A 299 13.64 4.80 -18.60
C SER A 299 13.06 3.94 -17.47
N LYS A 300 11.82 3.50 -17.66
CA LYS A 300 11.17 2.54 -16.78
C LYS A 300 11.71 1.13 -16.99
N LEU A 301 11.95 0.40 -15.91
CA LEU A 301 12.29 -1.03 -15.86
C LEU A 301 11.33 -1.72 -14.88
N THR A 302 10.93 -2.96 -15.17
CA THR A 302 10.17 -3.81 -14.24
C THR A 302 11.15 -4.78 -13.59
N ILE A 303 11.30 -4.72 -12.27
CA ILE A 303 12.28 -5.55 -11.54
C ILE A 303 11.65 -6.87 -11.08
N GLU A 304 10.37 -6.88 -10.75
CA GLU A 304 9.58 -8.06 -10.39
C GLU A 304 8.11 -7.80 -10.77
N GLU A 305 7.38 -8.84 -11.17
CA GLU A 305 5.95 -8.75 -11.54
C GLU A 305 4.99 -8.94 -10.36
N GLU A 306 3.77 -8.41 -10.48
CA GLU A 306 2.70 -8.57 -9.49
C GLU A 306 2.36 -10.05 -9.24
N GLY A 307 2.17 -10.37 -7.95
CA GLY A 307 1.67 -11.66 -7.52
C GLY A 307 2.71 -12.76 -7.50
N ASP A 308 3.94 -12.52 -7.99
CA ASP A 308 4.94 -13.56 -8.14
C ASP A 308 5.55 -14.04 -6.81
N THR A 309 6.18 -15.23 -6.80
CA THR A 309 6.72 -15.82 -5.56
C THR A 309 8.17 -15.42 -5.32
N LEU A 310 8.38 -14.21 -4.79
CA LEU A 310 9.72 -13.63 -4.59
C LEU A 310 10.58 -14.43 -3.58
N TYR A 311 9.96 -14.85 -2.48
CA TYR A 311 10.64 -15.62 -1.44
C TYR A 311 9.76 -16.72 -0.88
N LYS A 312 10.39 -17.78 -0.39
CA LYS A 312 9.76 -18.85 0.39
C LYS A 312 10.61 -19.15 1.61
N TYR A 313 10.03 -19.02 2.79
CA TYR A 313 10.72 -19.29 4.05
C TYR A 313 9.97 -20.34 4.88
N THR A 314 10.73 -21.13 5.62
CA THR A 314 10.19 -21.99 6.68
C THR A 314 9.96 -21.15 7.94
N VAL A 315 8.82 -21.37 8.60
CA VAL A 315 8.48 -20.72 9.87
C VAL A 315 8.21 -21.77 10.95
N ARG A 316 8.74 -21.52 12.14
CA ARG A 316 8.51 -22.38 13.31
C ARG A 316 7.37 -21.82 14.16
N ASN A 317 6.38 -22.64 14.48
CA ASN A 317 5.41 -22.34 15.53
C ASN A 317 5.96 -22.79 16.89
N LEU A 318 6.41 -21.83 17.71
CA LEU A 318 6.99 -22.08 19.05
C LEU A 318 6.05 -22.82 20.00
N ALA A 319 4.73 -22.73 19.82
CA ALA A 319 3.78 -23.44 20.67
C ALA A 319 3.83 -24.97 20.47
N LEU A 320 4.34 -25.44 19.31
CA LEU A 320 4.14 -26.82 18.83
C LEU A 320 5.37 -27.50 18.24
N GLY A 321 6.38 -26.75 17.79
CA GLY A 321 7.46 -27.31 16.96
C GLY A 321 7.03 -27.66 15.53
N GLU A 322 5.77 -27.41 15.17
CA GLU A 322 5.29 -27.51 13.78
C GLU A 322 6.03 -26.49 12.89
N GLN A 323 6.43 -26.95 11.69
CA GLN A 323 7.02 -26.11 10.66
C GLN A 323 5.96 -25.79 9.60
N GLY A 324 5.69 -24.50 9.39
CA GLY A 324 4.93 -23.99 8.24
C GLY A 324 5.87 -23.41 7.20
N ALA A 325 5.31 -22.97 6.07
CA ALA A 325 6.03 -22.15 5.10
C ALA A 325 5.16 -20.98 4.67
N PHE A 326 5.74 -19.77 4.62
CA PHE A 326 5.11 -18.61 3.99
C PHE A 326 5.85 -18.25 2.71
N LYS A 327 5.09 -17.67 1.78
CA LYS A 327 5.55 -17.14 0.51
C LYS A 327 5.35 -15.63 0.50
N VAL A 328 6.36 -14.90 0.06
CA VAL A 328 6.30 -13.44 -0.12
C VAL A 328 5.94 -13.12 -1.57
N LYS A 329 4.98 -12.22 -1.75
CA LYS A 329 4.63 -11.58 -3.03
C LYS A 329 4.63 -10.06 -2.90
N VAL A 330 4.54 -9.38 -4.03
CA VAL A 330 4.08 -7.99 -4.12
C VAL A 330 2.71 -7.96 -4.79
N ASN A 331 1.89 -6.96 -4.45
CA ASN A 331 0.53 -6.80 -4.99
C ASN A 331 0.46 -5.69 -6.07
N LYS A 332 1.63 -5.35 -6.64
CA LYS A 332 1.89 -4.50 -7.82
C LYS A 332 3.30 -4.78 -8.31
N ASP A 333 3.56 -4.57 -9.59
CA ASP A 333 4.91 -4.63 -10.18
C ASP A 333 5.92 -3.74 -9.43
N ILE A 334 7.16 -4.23 -9.27
CA ILE A 334 8.28 -3.43 -8.76
C ILE A 334 8.92 -2.67 -9.92
N GLU A 335 8.23 -1.64 -10.42
CA GLU A 335 8.77 -0.78 -11.47
C GLU A 335 9.76 0.27 -10.91
N VAL A 336 10.81 0.63 -11.64
CA VAL A 336 11.74 1.73 -11.31
C VAL A 336 12.01 2.59 -12.54
N TYR A 337 12.25 3.89 -12.34
CA TYR A 337 12.95 4.70 -13.33
C TYR A 337 14.43 4.75 -12.99
N ALA A 338 15.29 4.54 -13.99
CA ALA A 338 16.73 4.53 -13.83
C ALA A 338 17.42 5.10 -15.08
N ASP A 339 18.69 5.49 -14.95
CA ASP A 339 19.56 5.83 -16.08
C ASP A 339 19.57 4.69 -17.11
N LYS A 340 19.37 5.02 -18.39
CA LYS A 340 19.24 4.06 -19.51
C LYS A 340 20.43 3.11 -19.69
N LYS A 341 21.58 3.37 -19.04
CA LYS A 341 22.72 2.44 -19.00
C LYS A 341 22.53 1.24 -18.06
N TYR A 342 21.54 1.28 -17.16
CA TYR A 342 21.27 0.20 -16.22
C TYR A 342 20.23 -0.77 -16.79
N THR A 343 20.44 -2.06 -16.53
CA THR A 343 19.49 -3.14 -16.82
C THR A 343 18.94 -3.72 -15.52
N GLU A 344 17.99 -4.65 -15.60
CA GLU A 344 17.48 -5.43 -14.47
C GLU A 344 18.61 -6.10 -13.67
N ASP A 345 19.69 -6.57 -14.33
CA ASP A 345 20.87 -7.17 -13.68
C ASP A 345 21.60 -6.24 -12.70
N ASN A 346 21.43 -4.92 -12.82
CA ASN A 346 22.00 -3.96 -11.88
C ASN A 346 21.18 -3.86 -10.58
N PHE A 347 19.98 -4.44 -10.54
CA PHE A 347 19.09 -4.39 -9.39
C PHE A 347 19.12 -5.71 -8.62
N THR A 348 19.02 -5.60 -7.30
CA THR A 348 18.79 -6.74 -6.42
C THR A 348 17.73 -6.39 -5.40
N ILE A 349 17.01 -7.40 -4.91
CA ILE A 349 15.97 -7.25 -3.89
C ILE A 349 16.35 -7.96 -2.59
N SER A 350 15.79 -7.52 -1.46
CA SER A 350 15.83 -8.23 -0.19
C SER A 350 14.51 -8.07 0.58
N PHE A 351 14.06 -9.13 1.26
CA PHE A 351 12.88 -9.08 2.12
C PHE A 351 13.23 -8.60 3.54
N GLU A 352 12.54 -7.55 3.99
CA GLU A 352 12.57 -7.04 5.36
C GLU A 352 11.25 -7.38 6.07
N PRO A 353 11.23 -8.34 7.01
CA PRO A 353 10.00 -8.81 7.66
C PRO A 353 9.44 -7.82 8.69
N SER A 354 8.12 -7.81 8.81
CA SER A 354 7.39 -7.09 9.85
C SER A 354 7.41 -7.86 11.18
N SER A 355 7.92 -7.22 12.22
CA SER A 355 7.95 -7.75 13.60
C SER A 355 6.57 -8.05 14.20
N LYS A 356 5.47 -7.58 13.56
CA LYS A 356 4.09 -7.97 13.89
C LYS A 356 3.84 -9.47 13.66
N TYR A 357 4.45 -10.04 12.61
CA TYR A 357 4.17 -11.40 12.14
C TYR A 357 5.35 -12.34 12.28
N LEU A 358 6.57 -11.82 12.13
CA LEU A 358 7.78 -12.61 11.95
C LEU A 358 8.90 -12.07 12.84
N LYS A 359 9.58 -12.96 13.55
CA LYS A 359 10.79 -12.66 14.31
C LYS A 359 11.95 -13.43 13.70
N LYS A 360 13.04 -12.74 13.34
CA LYS A 360 14.25 -13.39 12.83
C LYS A 360 14.91 -14.19 13.95
N THR A 361 15.33 -15.42 13.66
CA THR A 361 16.06 -16.26 14.60
C THR A 361 17.57 -16.11 14.42
N ASN A 362 18.38 -16.88 15.16
CA ASN A 362 19.83 -16.94 14.95
C ASN A 362 20.22 -17.80 13.72
N THR A 363 19.27 -18.53 13.13
CA THR A 363 19.41 -19.14 11.80
C THR A 363 18.72 -18.26 10.76
N GLU A 364 18.79 -18.62 9.47
CA GLU A 364 18.02 -17.93 8.41
C GLU A 364 16.50 -18.20 8.47
N ASP A 365 16.03 -18.94 9.49
CA ASP A 365 14.62 -19.19 9.74
C ASP A 365 13.92 -18.01 10.44
N TYR A 366 12.60 -17.97 10.29
CA TYR A 366 11.71 -17.06 11.03
C TYR A 366 10.86 -17.81 12.08
N GLU A 367 10.65 -17.17 13.22
CA GLU A 367 9.62 -17.53 14.21
C GLU A 367 8.32 -16.80 13.87
N LEU A 368 7.20 -17.53 13.92
CA LEU A 368 5.86 -16.95 13.73
C LEU A 368 5.39 -16.28 15.02
N VAL A 369 5.04 -14.99 14.94
CA VAL A 369 4.59 -14.15 16.07
C VAL A 369 3.07 -14.03 16.13
N ASN A 370 2.41 -14.10 14.97
CA ASN A 370 0.95 -14.11 14.80
C ASN A 370 0.61 -14.91 13.54
N SER A 371 -0.63 -15.41 13.43
CA SER A 371 -1.13 -15.96 12.16
C SER A 371 -0.99 -14.93 11.05
N ILE A 372 -0.66 -15.40 9.86
CA ILE A 372 -0.57 -14.62 8.62
C ILE A 372 -1.73 -15.07 7.73
N SER A 373 -2.53 -14.14 7.21
CA SER A 373 -3.46 -14.44 6.11
C SER A 373 -2.82 -14.12 4.75
N GLU A 374 -3.35 -14.69 3.66
CA GLU A 374 -3.06 -14.16 2.32
C GLU A 374 -3.40 -12.65 2.26
N ASP A 375 -2.58 -11.90 1.53
CA ASP A 375 -2.63 -10.43 1.40
C ASP A 375 -2.39 -9.63 2.69
N ASP A 376 -2.01 -10.28 3.80
CA ASP A 376 -1.44 -9.54 4.95
C ASP A 376 -0.11 -8.88 4.55
N LYS A 377 0.06 -7.61 4.94
CA LYS A 377 1.32 -6.87 4.83
C LYS A 377 2.35 -7.40 5.84
N ILE A 378 3.13 -8.40 5.40
CA ILE A 378 4.12 -9.12 6.22
C ILE A 378 5.50 -8.48 6.24
N GLY A 379 5.76 -7.41 5.48
CA GLY A 379 7.06 -6.73 5.50
C GLY A 379 7.22 -5.72 4.38
N LYS A 380 8.46 -5.60 3.90
CA LYS A 380 8.87 -4.80 2.74
C LYS A 380 9.81 -5.58 1.82
N ILE A 381 9.80 -5.26 0.53
CA ILE A 381 10.90 -5.57 -0.38
C ILE A 381 11.76 -4.31 -0.52
N ASN A 382 13.03 -4.41 -0.12
CA ASN A 382 14.03 -3.38 -0.34
C ASN A 382 14.71 -3.64 -1.69
N VAL A 383 14.75 -2.64 -2.55
CA VAL A 383 15.37 -2.66 -3.87
C VAL A 383 16.71 -1.91 -3.78
N TYR A 384 17.75 -2.48 -4.38
CA TYR A 384 19.11 -1.93 -4.40
C TYR A 384 19.58 -1.80 -5.85
N LEU A 385 20.30 -0.73 -6.16
CA LEU A 385 20.96 -0.50 -7.44
C LEU A 385 22.48 -0.61 -7.21
N ASN A 386 23.12 -1.60 -7.83
CA ASN A 386 24.55 -1.92 -7.64
C ASN A 386 24.94 -1.99 -6.14
N GLY A 387 24.10 -2.63 -5.32
CA GLY A 387 24.29 -2.78 -3.87
C GLY A 387 23.96 -1.55 -3.01
N LYS A 388 23.72 -0.37 -3.60
CA LYS A 388 23.23 0.81 -2.85
C LYS A 388 21.71 0.72 -2.72
N PHE A 389 21.16 0.92 -1.52
CA PHE A 389 19.71 1.02 -1.31
C PHE A 389 19.09 2.08 -2.24
N PHE A 390 18.02 1.70 -2.94
CA PHE A 390 17.33 2.52 -3.92
C PHE A 390 15.93 2.92 -3.44
N LYS A 391 15.07 1.95 -3.12
CA LYS A 391 13.72 2.19 -2.55
C LYS A 391 13.20 0.98 -1.77
N SER A 392 12.07 1.14 -1.08
CA SER A 392 11.34 0.02 -0.46
C SER A 392 9.88 0.00 -0.91
N VAL A 393 9.35 -1.17 -1.25
CA VAL A 393 7.91 -1.40 -1.50
C VAL A 393 7.32 -2.34 -0.44
N ASP A 394 6.01 -2.35 -0.28
CA ASP A 394 5.33 -3.22 0.69
C ASP A 394 5.32 -4.68 0.21
N ALA A 395 5.59 -5.62 1.12
CA ALA A 395 5.55 -7.07 0.86
C ALA A 395 4.35 -7.74 1.55
N PHE A 396 3.73 -8.68 0.83
CA PHE A 396 2.48 -9.33 1.20
C PHE A 396 2.64 -10.85 1.24
N SER A 397 1.80 -11.54 2.03
CA SER A 397 1.78 -13.01 2.03
C SER A 397 1.00 -13.54 0.83
N LYS A 398 1.54 -14.58 0.18
CA LYS A 398 0.87 -15.35 -0.90
C LYS A 398 0.16 -16.61 -0.38
N ASN A 399 0.14 -16.86 0.93
CA ASN A 399 -0.64 -17.93 1.54
C ASN A 399 -0.93 -17.68 3.03
N ASP A 400 -1.97 -18.32 3.53
CA ASP A 400 -2.24 -18.39 4.97
C ASP A 400 -1.16 -19.21 5.71
N VAL A 401 -0.84 -18.81 6.94
CA VAL A 401 -0.07 -19.58 7.92
C VAL A 401 -0.69 -19.39 9.31
N ASP A 402 -1.35 -20.43 9.81
CA ASP A 402 -2.01 -20.42 11.12
C ASP A 402 -1.00 -20.53 12.30
N MET A 403 -1.03 -19.55 13.20
CA MET A 403 -0.42 -19.69 14.52
C MET A 403 -1.41 -20.37 15.48
N ARG A 404 -1.34 -21.69 15.57
CA ARG A 404 -2.08 -22.47 16.57
C ARG A 404 -1.56 -22.22 17.98
N SER A 405 -2.45 -21.92 18.93
CA SER A 405 -2.14 -21.83 20.35
C SER A 405 -2.12 -23.21 21.02
N THR A 406 -1.38 -23.34 22.12
CA THR A 406 -1.46 -24.53 23.00
C THR A 406 -2.90 -24.79 23.49
N ARG A 407 -3.71 -23.74 23.66
CA ARG A 407 -5.13 -23.85 24.03
C ARG A 407 -5.98 -24.51 22.95
N ASP A 408 -5.73 -24.23 21.68
CA ASP A 408 -6.53 -24.76 20.56
C ASP A 408 -6.35 -26.27 20.43
N ILE A 409 -5.17 -26.77 20.77
CA ILE A 409 -4.87 -28.20 20.80
C ILE A 409 -5.36 -28.88 22.07
N ILE A 410 -5.36 -28.22 23.23
CA ILE A 410 -6.07 -28.75 24.41
C ILE A 410 -7.56 -28.92 24.10
N ILE A 411 -8.19 -27.95 23.44
CA ILE A 411 -9.58 -28.03 22.99
C ILE A 411 -9.77 -29.14 21.95
N THR A 412 -8.92 -29.20 20.93
CA THR A 412 -9.01 -30.21 19.86
C THR A 412 -8.84 -31.63 20.41
N ASN A 413 -7.83 -31.86 21.26
CA ASN A 413 -7.60 -33.15 21.92
C ASN A 413 -8.73 -33.52 22.88
N ALA A 414 -9.30 -32.55 23.61
CA ALA A 414 -10.48 -32.77 24.44
C ALA A 414 -11.70 -33.19 23.59
N LEU A 415 -11.93 -32.56 22.44
CA LEU A 415 -13.00 -32.93 21.50
C LEU A 415 -12.79 -34.34 20.93
N ILE A 416 -11.56 -34.71 20.58
CA ILE A 416 -11.20 -36.07 20.14
C ILE A 416 -11.50 -37.08 21.26
N MET A 417 -11.05 -36.83 22.49
CA MET A 417 -11.30 -37.71 23.65
C MET A 417 -12.79 -37.84 23.98
N ILE A 418 -13.56 -36.76 23.90
CA ILE A 418 -15.02 -36.78 24.07
C ILE A 418 -15.67 -37.65 22.98
N SER A 419 -15.25 -37.49 21.72
CA SER A 419 -15.81 -38.29 20.61
C SER A 419 -15.52 -39.78 20.74
N LEU A 420 -14.30 -40.15 21.16
CA LEU A 420 -13.92 -41.53 21.46
C LEU A 420 -14.75 -42.10 22.63
N LEU A 421 -14.95 -41.31 23.70
CA LEU A 421 -15.80 -41.71 24.82
C LEU A 421 -17.26 -41.94 24.39
N CYS A 422 -17.81 -41.07 23.54
CA CYS A 422 -19.14 -41.25 22.96
C CYS A 422 -19.25 -42.54 22.12
N LEU A 423 -18.23 -42.88 21.32
CA LEU A 423 -18.18 -44.12 20.55
C LEU A 423 -18.12 -45.36 21.47
N ILE A 424 -17.32 -45.32 22.55
CA ILE A 424 -17.26 -46.39 23.55
C ILE A 424 -18.62 -46.58 24.25
N ILE A 425 -19.26 -45.49 24.70
CA ILE A 425 -20.60 -45.54 25.31
C ILE A 425 -21.62 -46.11 24.32
N MET A 426 -21.58 -45.70 23.05
CA MET A 426 -22.46 -46.23 22.01
C MET A 426 -22.25 -47.74 21.81
N ALA A 427 -20.99 -48.21 21.74
CA ALA A 427 -20.65 -49.62 21.64
C ALA A 427 -21.12 -50.41 22.87
N LEU A 428 -20.97 -49.86 24.08
CA LEU A 428 -21.47 -50.47 25.32
C LEU A 428 -22.99 -50.60 25.31
N VAL A 429 -23.73 -49.55 24.92
CA VAL A 429 -25.20 -49.57 24.78
C VAL A 429 -25.65 -50.58 23.73
N LEU A 430 -24.99 -50.65 22.57
CA LEU A 430 -25.26 -51.66 21.54
C LEU A 430 -24.98 -53.07 22.05
N SER A 431 -23.87 -53.30 22.75
CA SER A 431 -23.52 -54.60 23.36
C SER A 431 -24.52 -55.01 24.45
N SER A 432 -25.04 -54.04 25.22
CA SER A 432 -26.05 -54.26 26.26
C SER A 432 -27.40 -54.61 25.64
N ARG A 433 -27.82 -53.90 24.59
CA ARG A 433 -29.01 -54.22 23.79
C ARG A 433 -28.90 -55.60 23.13
N TYR A 434 -27.74 -55.96 22.61
CA TYR A 434 -27.47 -57.29 22.04
C TYR A 434 -27.52 -58.39 23.10
N ARG A 435 -26.82 -58.22 24.24
CA ARG A 435 -26.88 -59.14 25.39
C ARG A 435 -28.31 -59.30 25.92
N THR A 436 -29.09 -58.22 25.98
CA THR A 436 -30.49 -58.23 26.41
C THR A 436 -31.37 -58.99 25.43
N LYS A 437 -31.26 -58.75 24.12
CA LYS A 437 -31.93 -59.55 23.08
C LYS A 437 -31.57 -61.04 23.19
N LYS A 438 -30.28 -61.38 23.37
CA LYS A 438 -29.80 -62.76 23.55
C LYS A 438 -30.37 -63.42 24.81
N ARG A 439 -30.43 -62.72 25.94
CA ARG A 439 -31.07 -63.17 27.19
C ARG A 439 -32.58 -63.41 27.03
N ILE A 440 -33.30 -62.50 26.36
CA ILE A 440 -34.73 -62.66 26.05
C ILE A 440 -34.95 -63.88 25.16
N GLN A 441 -34.14 -64.07 24.12
CA GLN A 441 -34.24 -65.23 23.23
C GLN A 441 -33.93 -66.54 23.95
N HIS A 442 -32.90 -66.57 24.82
CA HIS A 442 -32.58 -67.73 25.65
C HIS A 442 -33.73 -68.06 26.64
N ARG A 443 -34.33 -67.07 27.30
CA ARG A 443 -35.52 -67.27 28.15
C ARG A 443 -36.72 -67.81 27.35
N LYS A 444 -36.94 -67.34 26.12
CA LYS A 444 -37.97 -67.90 25.21
C LYS A 444 -37.68 -69.37 24.85
N ASN A 445 -36.42 -69.71 24.59
CA ASN A 445 -36.00 -71.08 24.30
C ASN A 445 -36.14 -72.00 25.53
N LEU A 446 -35.76 -71.54 26.72
CA LEU A 446 -35.98 -72.28 27.98
C LEU A 446 -37.47 -72.49 28.28
N LYS A 447 -38.33 -71.49 28.06
CA LYS A 447 -39.79 -71.68 28.17
C LYS A 447 -40.30 -72.75 27.18
N ARG A 448 -39.85 -72.72 25.92
CA ARG A 448 -40.18 -73.76 24.92
C ARG A 448 -39.66 -75.15 25.31
N ALA A 449 -38.49 -75.24 25.93
CA ALA A 449 -37.92 -76.50 26.42
C ALA A 449 -38.68 -77.04 27.64
N ARG A 450 -39.06 -76.18 28.59
CA ARG A 450 -39.93 -76.57 29.72
C ARG A 450 -41.29 -77.06 29.23
N LEU A 451 -41.93 -76.35 28.31
CA LEU A 451 -43.20 -76.78 27.72
C LEU A 451 -43.07 -78.16 27.03
N LYS A 452 -41.98 -78.39 26.28
CA LYS A 452 -41.67 -79.71 25.69
C LYS A 452 -41.49 -80.79 26.76
N ASN A 453 -40.83 -80.48 27.87
CA ASN A 453 -40.62 -81.44 28.95
C ASN A 453 -41.91 -81.71 29.73
N GLU A 454 -42.73 -80.70 30.07
CA GLU A 454 -44.05 -80.89 30.71
C GLU A 454 -44.97 -81.78 29.86
N ILE A 455 -45.01 -81.56 28.54
CA ILE A 455 -45.71 -82.44 27.59
C ILE A 455 -45.16 -83.88 27.64
N LYS A 456 -43.86 -84.07 27.91
CA LYS A 456 -43.20 -85.37 28.01
C LYS A 456 -43.46 -86.06 29.37
N THR A 457 -43.52 -85.30 30.47
CA THR A 457 -43.72 -85.82 31.84
C THR A 457 -45.18 -86.13 32.13
N TYR A 458 -46.13 -85.32 31.62
CA TYR A 458 -47.57 -85.58 31.76
C TYR A 458 -48.14 -86.46 30.65
N GLY A 459 -47.42 -86.67 29.55
CA GLY A 459 -47.84 -87.54 28.44
C GLY A 459 -47.69 -89.05 28.68
N SER A 460 -47.10 -89.48 29.81
CA SER A 460 -46.69 -90.88 30.05
C SER A 460 -47.52 -91.65 31.09
N ARG A 461 -48.65 -91.12 31.56
CA ARG A 461 -49.67 -91.90 32.27
C ARG A 461 -50.93 -92.00 31.42
N VAL A 462 -50.98 -93.04 30.59
CA VAL A 462 -52.19 -93.46 29.84
C VAL A 462 -53.03 -94.37 30.75
N PRO A 463 -54.24 -93.98 31.17
CA PRO A 463 -55.19 -94.92 31.74
C PRO A 463 -55.67 -95.85 30.63
N LYS A 464 -55.54 -97.17 30.81
CA LYS A 464 -56.08 -98.15 29.86
C LYS A 464 -57.59 -97.98 29.76
N ARG A 465 -58.09 -97.61 28.59
CA ARG A 465 -59.53 -97.67 28.27
C ARG A 465 -60.05 -99.10 28.44
N ARG A 466 -61.11 -99.28 29.23
CA ARG A 466 -62.17 -100.25 28.89
C ARG A 466 -63.24 -99.48 28.11
N PRO A 467 -63.44 -99.76 26.80
CA PRO A 467 -64.68 -99.37 26.12
C PRO A 467 -65.84 -100.15 26.73
N SER A 468 -67.00 -99.51 26.88
CA SER A 468 -68.25 -100.22 27.09
C SER A 468 -68.61 -101.04 25.86
N THR A 469 -68.98 -102.30 26.08
CA THR A 469 -69.73 -103.12 25.13
C THR A 469 -70.70 -103.98 25.94
N ASN A 470 -71.95 -103.97 25.51
CA ASN A 470 -73.10 -104.72 26.02
C ASN A 470 -73.11 -106.17 25.49
N ASP A 471 -74.08 -106.97 25.96
CA ASP A 471 -74.12 -108.45 26.04
C ASP A 471 -73.90 -109.29 24.76
N ARG A 472 -73.55 -108.69 23.61
CA ARG A 472 -73.22 -109.42 22.37
C ARG A 472 -71.94 -108.94 21.64
N GLY A 473 -71.17 -108.03 22.23
CA GLY A 473 -69.71 -107.95 21.96
C GLY A 473 -69.20 -107.53 20.57
N GLN A 474 -69.79 -106.54 19.89
CA GLN A 474 -69.14 -105.88 18.73
C GLN A 474 -69.06 -104.35 18.84
N LYS A 475 -68.07 -103.76 18.14
CA LYS A 475 -67.67 -102.34 18.22
C LYS A 475 -67.87 -101.61 16.89
N ILE A 476 -68.24 -100.33 16.93
CA ILE A 476 -68.34 -99.46 15.75
C ILE A 476 -67.19 -98.41 15.73
N LYS A 477 -66.69 -98.12 14.52
CA LYS A 477 -65.65 -97.11 14.18
C LYS A 477 -66.29 -95.97 13.38
N VAL A 478 -65.87 -94.71 13.58
CA VAL A 478 -66.20 -93.57 12.70
C VAL A 478 -64.96 -92.68 12.46
N VAL A 479 -64.94 -91.91 11.35
CA VAL A 479 -63.73 -91.42 10.65
C VAL A 479 -63.76 -89.90 10.30
N LYS A 480 -62.58 -89.24 10.46
CA LYS A 480 -61.98 -88.02 9.84
C LYS A 480 -62.81 -86.95 9.07
N LYS A 481 -62.33 -85.68 9.12
CA LYS A 481 -62.12 -84.82 7.90
C LYS A 481 -61.01 -83.72 8.05
N LYS A 482 -60.67 -83.02 6.94
CA LYS A 482 -59.54 -82.06 6.69
C LYS A 482 -59.98 -80.59 6.50
N ASN A 483 -59.06 -79.60 6.66
CA ASN A 483 -58.83 -78.35 5.84
C ASN A 483 -57.92 -77.32 6.59
N ASN A 484 -57.26 -76.27 6.03
CA ASN A 484 -56.70 -75.94 4.68
C ASN A 484 -55.55 -74.85 4.82
N LYS A 485 -55.25 -73.99 3.81
CA LYS A 485 -54.10 -73.04 3.68
C LYS A 485 -54.44 -71.53 3.81
N SER A 486 -53.40 -70.65 3.97
CA SER A 486 -53.32 -69.30 3.34
C SER A 486 -51.88 -68.70 3.30
N LYS A 487 -51.65 -67.65 2.48
CA LYS A 487 -50.35 -67.00 2.10
C LYS A 487 -50.12 -65.62 2.80
N PRO A 488 -48.88 -65.05 2.80
CA PRO A 488 -48.61 -63.68 3.30
C PRO A 488 -48.80 -62.57 2.25
N ILE A 489 -48.94 -61.31 2.71
CA ILE A 489 -49.25 -60.10 1.92
C ILE A 489 -48.09 -59.08 1.93
N ASN A 490 -47.93 -58.37 0.82
CA ASN A 490 -46.98 -57.26 0.59
C ASN A 490 -47.67 -55.89 0.79
N LYS A 491 -46.97 -54.85 1.28
CA LYS A 491 -47.46 -53.45 1.22
C LYS A 491 -46.37 -52.37 1.38
N ASN A 492 -46.23 -51.54 0.35
CA ASN A 492 -45.58 -50.22 0.38
C ASN A 492 -46.56 -49.15 0.88
N THR A 493 -46.09 -48.13 1.63
CA THR A 493 -46.66 -46.77 1.58
C THR A 493 -45.71 -45.69 2.13
N LYS A 494 -45.57 -44.57 1.41
CA LYS A 494 -44.99 -43.29 1.90
C LYS A 494 -45.96 -42.58 2.85
N TYR A 495 -45.49 -41.64 3.68
CA TYR A 495 -46.08 -40.28 3.78
C TYR A 495 -45.12 -39.26 4.45
N MET A 496 -45.34 -37.98 4.17
CA MET A 496 -44.51 -36.81 4.52
C MET A 496 -44.53 -36.41 6.01
N ARG A 497 -43.51 -35.65 6.46
CA ARG A 497 -43.74 -34.44 7.30
C ARG A 497 -42.63 -33.37 7.24
N THR A 498 -42.98 -32.24 6.60
CA THR A 498 -42.67 -30.84 6.95
C THR A 498 -41.23 -30.38 7.27
N ARG A 499 -40.67 -29.56 6.35
CA ARG A 499 -39.78 -28.42 6.68
C ARG A 499 -40.63 -27.15 6.91
N LYS A 500 -40.35 -26.38 7.96
CA LYS A 500 -40.77 -24.95 8.11
C LYS A 500 -39.89 -24.27 9.17
N ARG A 501 -39.78 -22.92 9.08
CA ARG A 501 -38.93 -21.99 9.87
C ARG A 501 -37.44 -21.92 9.48
N THR A 502 -36.82 -20.74 9.31
CA THR A 502 -37.34 -19.39 8.93
C THR A 502 -36.16 -18.54 8.45
N ARG A 503 -36.35 -17.67 7.45
CA ARG A 503 -35.46 -16.50 7.26
C ARG A 503 -35.60 -15.58 8.48
N LYS A 504 -34.50 -14.97 8.91
CA LYS A 504 -34.52 -13.61 9.48
C LYS A 504 -33.82 -12.68 8.48
N LYS A 505 -34.35 -11.46 8.37
CA LYS A 505 -33.59 -10.29 7.92
C LYS A 505 -32.61 -9.90 9.03
#